data_AF-A0A8B6Y0D3-F1
#
_entry.id   AF-A0A8B6Y0D3-F1
#
_cell.length_a   1.000
_cell.length_b   1.000
_cell.length_c   1.000
_cell.angle_alpha   90.00
_cell.angle_beta   90.00
_cell.angle_gamma   90.00
#
_symmetry.space_group_name_H-M   'P 1'
#
loop_
_entity.id
_entity.type
_entity.pdbx_description
1 polymer ?
#
loop_
_entity_poly.entity_id
_entity_poly.type
_entity_poly.pdbx_seq_one_letter_code
_entity_poly.pdbx_strand_id
1 'polypeptide(L)'
;MIGMLKYSDDFQKSTESTQLWFKDTTFTAVATDNLGFAARQVKIIQKPATKSTFSYCIPLKHIFGFCDDYDKVIYVVKHSLAITRKGDNDAIFRAAGVAAGKVNLTKVSLWMKHVIPSDTMRSVLFNHIYPKVILDVDFRSRICEYNSVTPNAMGFNFKLSGRNERPKYILLVIQTNRSGNQEVNPSVFDNCDLKAISVTLNGKRHPTNDYNLKFTNIQFSRAYLDSTTFNEKFYGTNQLYAQSSIHDAEFKELYPIYVVDLSK
;
A
#
# COMPACT_ATOMS: atom_id res chain seq x y z
N MET A 1 -0.77 0.02 2.21
CA MET A 1 0.66 -0.35 2.35
C MET A 1 1.58 0.60 1.58
N ILE A 2 1.30 0.92 0.30
CA ILE A 2 2.13 1.85 -0.49
C ILE A 2 2.19 3.28 0.09
N GLY A 3 1.21 3.68 0.90
CA GLY A 3 1.24 4.95 1.62
C GLY A 3 2.52 5.15 2.44
N MET A 4 3.10 4.09 3.02
CA MET A 4 4.29 4.21 3.88
C MET A 4 5.54 4.63 3.11
N LEU A 5 5.62 4.19 1.85
CA LEU A 5 6.70 4.58 0.96
C LEU A 5 6.38 5.87 0.22
N LYS A 6 5.09 6.19 0.01
CA LYS A 6 4.63 7.35 -0.77
C LYS A 6 4.51 8.65 0.04
N TYR A 7 4.27 8.56 1.34
CA TYR A 7 3.95 9.71 2.17
C TYR A 7 4.97 9.89 3.29
N SER A 8 5.21 11.15 3.65
CA SER A 8 6.00 11.51 4.82
C SER A 8 5.18 11.36 6.10
N ASP A 9 5.84 11.37 7.27
CA ASP A 9 5.14 11.25 8.55
C ASP A 9 4.15 12.39 8.82
N ASP A 10 4.39 13.59 8.28
CA ASP A 10 3.47 14.73 8.46
C ASP A 10 2.14 14.54 7.72
N PHE A 11 2.08 13.65 6.75
CA PHE A 11 0.84 13.32 6.06
C PHE A 11 -0.17 12.64 7.01
N GLN A 12 0.30 11.87 8.00
CA GLN A 12 -0.52 11.24 9.05
C GLN A 12 -1.26 12.28 9.91
N LYS A 13 -0.64 13.44 10.15
CA LYS A 13 -1.19 14.52 10.97
C LYS A 13 -2.29 15.32 10.27
N SER A 14 -2.42 15.19 8.95
CA SER A 14 -3.37 15.95 8.15
C SER A 14 -4.42 15.05 7.50
N THR A 15 -4.18 14.66 6.26
CA THR A 15 -5.17 14.07 5.33
C THR A 15 -5.45 12.60 5.64
N GLU A 16 -4.48 11.88 6.19
CA GLU A 16 -4.60 10.44 6.50
C GLU A 16 -5.46 10.12 7.71
N SER A 17 -5.71 11.10 8.59
CA SER A 17 -6.65 10.96 9.70
C SER A 17 -8.06 10.58 9.23
N THR A 18 -8.45 11.03 8.04
CA THR A 18 -9.73 10.69 7.38
C THR A 18 -9.73 9.35 6.65
N GLN A 19 -8.54 8.75 6.52
CA GLN A 19 -8.30 7.47 5.84
C GLN A 19 -7.96 6.35 6.85
N LEU A 20 -7.99 6.65 8.17
CA LEU A 20 -7.57 5.78 9.26
C LEU A 20 -6.14 5.26 9.13
N TRP A 21 -5.30 6.00 8.42
CA TRP A 21 -3.93 5.61 8.22
C TRP A 21 -3.06 6.17 9.34
N PHE A 22 -2.66 5.28 10.24
CA PHE A 22 -1.74 5.58 11.33
C PHE A 22 -0.73 4.45 11.43
N LYS A 23 0.55 4.81 11.51
CA LYS A 23 1.64 3.87 11.68
C LYS A 23 1.66 3.38 13.13
N ASP A 24 1.77 2.07 13.31
CA ASP A 24 1.92 1.47 14.63
C ASP A 24 3.35 1.65 15.12
N THR A 25 3.51 1.89 16.42
CA THR A 25 4.83 2.08 17.06
C THR A 25 5.33 0.80 17.72
N THR A 26 4.46 -0.19 17.92
CA THR A 26 4.78 -1.48 18.53
C THR A 26 3.88 -2.59 17.97
N PHE A 27 4.15 -3.84 18.35
CA PHE A 27 3.34 -5.00 18.00
C PHE A 27 2.10 -5.20 18.87
N THR A 28 1.94 -4.41 19.94
CA THR A 28 0.92 -4.66 20.97
C THR A 28 -0.38 -3.95 20.66
N ALA A 29 -1.51 -4.56 21.03
CA ALA A 29 -2.85 -3.96 20.96
C ALA A 29 -3.15 -3.14 22.23
N VAL A 30 -2.19 -2.33 22.66
CA VAL A 30 -2.26 -1.57 23.91
C VAL A 30 -2.16 -0.09 23.56
N ALA A 31 -3.20 0.68 23.89
CA ALA A 31 -3.31 2.09 23.50
C ALA A 31 -2.26 3.01 24.15
N THR A 32 -1.67 2.62 25.29
CA THR A 32 -0.60 3.41 25.94
C THR A 32 0.74 3.28 25.21
N ASP A 33 0.97 2.14 24.54
CA ASP A 33 2.28 1.79 24.00
C ASP A 33 2.30 1.96 22.47
N ASN A 34 1.16 1.65 21.84
CA ASN A 34 0.99 1.72 20.40
C ASN A 34 0.17 2.95 20.01
N LEU A 35 0.86 4.01 19.60
CA LEU A 35 0.24 5.30 19.26
C LEU A 35 -0.66 5.19 18.03
N GLY A 36 -0.26 4.39 17.03
CA GLY A 36 -1.06 4.15 15.83
C GLY A 36 -2.36 3.41 16.14
N PHE A 37 -2.27 2.39 16.99
CA PHE A 37 -3.44 1.67 17.49
C PHE A 37 -4.37 2.58 18.29
N ALA A 38 -3.82 3.40 19.19
CA ALA A 38 -4.61 4.34 19.99
C ALA A 38 -5.36 5.36 19.12
N ALA A 39 -4.68 5.94 18.12
CA ALA A 39 -5.26 6.90 17.20
C ALA A 39 -6.42 6.29 16.39
N ARG A 40 -6.24 5.06 15.88
CA ARG A 40 -7.32 4.30 15.20
C ARG A 40 -8.47 3.98 16.15
N GLN A 41 -8.16 3.54 17.37
CA GLN A 41 -9.18 3.18 18.36
C GLN A 41 -10.07 4.38 18.72
N VAL A 42 -9.50 5.58 18.90
CA VAL A 42 -10.29 6.81 19.19
C VAL A 42 -11.26 7.15 18.06
N LYS A 43 -10.91 6.86 16.80
CA LYS A 43 -11.76 7.11 15.64
C LYS A 43 -12.83 6.04 15.42
N ILE A 44 -12.57 4.81 15.84
CA ILE A 44 -13.46 3.66 15.61
C ILE A 44 -14.37 3.39 16.80
N ILE A 45 -13.89 3.56 18.04
CA ILE A 45 -14.60 3.24 19.28
C ILE A 45 -14.59 4.48 20.18
N GLN A 46 -15.73 5.18 20.25
CA GLN A 46 -15.96 6.21 21.26
C GLN A 46 -16.43 5.53 22.56
N LYS A 47 -15.55 5.47 23.57
CA LYS A 47 -15.95 5.00 24.91
C LYS A 47 -17.13 5.84 25.41
N PRO A 48 -18.14 5.25 26.07
CA PRO A 48 -18.15 3.92 26.71
C PRO A 48 -18.73 2.77 25.87
N ALA A 49 -19.08 2.98 24.59
CA ALA A 49 -19.79 1.97 23.82
C ALA A 49 -18.88 0.84 23.30
N THR A 50 -19.31 -0.42 23.44
CA THR A 50 -18.63 -1.61 22.89
C THR A 50 -18.83 -1.78 21.39
N LYS A 51 -19.76 -1.03 20.79
CA LYS A 51 -20.06 -0.98 19.36
C LYS A 51 -20.11 0.46 18.93
N SER A 52 -19.50 0.78 17.80
CA SER A 52 -19.52 2.11 17.23
C SER A 52 -19.48 2.02 15.70
N THR A 53 -19.83 3.12 15.06
CA THR A 53 -19.86 3.26 13.61
C THR A 53 -18.71 4.18 13.20
N PHE A 54 -18.07 3.85 12.08
CA PHE A 54 -17.02 4.66 11.51
C PHE A 54 -17.32 4.95 10.04
N SER A 55 -16.74 6.02 9.52
CA SER A 55 -16.79 6.40 8.12
C SER A 55 -15.42 6.91 7.70
N TYR A 56 -14.92 6.44 6.56
CA TYR A 56 -13.67 6.89 5.97
C TYR A 56 -13.75 6.86 4.44
N CYS A 57 -12.86 7.59 3.80
CA CYS A 57 -12.76 7.66 2.34
C CYS A 57 -11.37 7.16 1.91
N ILE A 58 -11.32 6.19 0.99
CA ILE A 58 -10.05 5.74 0.39
C ILE A 58 -9.91 6.40 -0.99
N PRO A 59 -8.84 7.19 -1.24
CA PRO A 59 -8.56 7.71 -2.57
C PRO A 59 -8.34 6.58 -3.58
N LEU A 60 -9.01 6.63 -4.73
CA LEU A 60 -8.88 5.60 -5.76
C LEU A 60 -7.44 5.43 -6.27
N LYS A 61 -6.64 6.50 -6.28
CA LYS A 61 -5.20 6.48 -6.64
C LYS A 61 -4.34 5.57 -5.75
N HIS A 62 -4.83 5.19 -4.56
CA HIS A 62 -4.13 4.24 -3.69
C HIS A 62 -4.32 2.80 -4.15
N ILE A 63 -5.48 2.50 -4.73
CA ILE A 63 -5.87 1.16 -5.17
C ILE A 63 -5.49 0.96 -6.65
N PHE A 64 -5.88 1.92 -7.50
CA PHE A 64 -5.73 1.84 -8.95
C PHE A 64 -4.65 2.81 -9.42
N GLY A 65 -3.61 2.30 -10.08
CA GLY A 65 -2.57 3.17 -10.65
C GLY A 65 -3.08 3.99 -11.84
N PHE A 66 -4.12 3.54 -12.54
CA PHE A 66 -4.84 4.37 -13.52
C PHE A 66 -5.29 5.72 -12.91
N CYS A 67 -5.85 5.71 -11.71
CA CYS A 67 -6.27 6.94 -11.03
C CYS A 67 -5.11 7.78 -10.45
N ASP A 68 -3.88 7.26 -10.48
CA ASP A 68 -2.66 7.97 -10.09
C ASP A 68 -1.98 8.62 -11.32
N ASP A 69 -2.11 8.01 -12.50
CA ASP A 69 -1.46 8.45 -13.75
C ASP A 69 -2.37 9.29 -14.66
N TYR A 70 -3.67 8.98 -14.69
CA TYR A 70 -4.61 9.64 -15.60
C TYR A 70 -5.23 10.89 -14.95
N ASP A 71 -4.89 12.07 -15.47
CA ASP A 71 -5.30 13.38 -14.95
C ASP A 71 -6.37 14.07 -15.82
N LYS A 72 -6.85 13.43 -16.88
CA LYS A 72 -7.82 14.01 -17.83
C LYS A 72 -9.27 13.64 -17.50
N VAL A 73 -10.21 14.37 -18.10
CA VAL A 73 -11.65 14.10 -17.96
C VAL A 73 -12.01 12.87 -18.78
N ILE A 74 -12.81 11.98 -18.20
CA ILE A 74 -13.36 10.80 -18.88
C ILE A 74 -14.80 11.14 -19.29
N TYR A 75 -15.10 11.04 -20.59
CA TYR A 75 -16.42 11.36 -21.13
C TYR A 75 -17.19 10.10 -21.52
N VAL A 76 -18.42 9.96 -21.02
CA VAL A 76 -19.41 8.92 -21.40
C VAL A 76 -18.97 7.47 -21.12
N VAL A 77 -17.89 7.26 -20.37
CA VAL A 77 -17.50 5.92 -19.91
C VAL A 77 -18.28 5.54 -18.65
N LYS A 78 -18.92 4.37 -18.69
CA LYS A 78 -19.53 3.77 -17.51
C LYS A 78 -18.43 3.17 -16.63
N HIS A 79 -18.39 3.58 -15.37
CA HIS A 79 -17.47 3.03 -14.39
C HIS A 79 -18.21 2.05 -13.50
N SER A 80 -17.65 0.86 -13.30
CA SER A 80 -18.16 -0.14 -12.37
C SER A 80 -17.00 -0.63 -11.52
N LEU A 81 -17.27 -0.83 -10.23
CA LEU A 81 -16.30 -1.33 -9.27
C LEU A 81 -16.88 -2.55 -8.56
N ALA A 82 -16.23 -3.70 -8.73
CA ALA A 82 -16.54 -4.91 -8.01
C ALA A 82 -15.51 -5.13 -6.89
N ILE A 83 -15.98 -5.34 -5.66
CA ILE A 83 -15.13 -5.60 -4.49
C ILE A 83 -15.61 -6.89 -3.85
N THR A 84 -14.70 -7.85 -3.69
CA THR A 84 -14.97 -9.12 -3.00
C THR A 84 -14.35 -9.09 -1.62
N ARG A 85 -15.15 -9.30 -0.58
CA ARG A 85 -14.69 -9.36 0.81
C ARG A 85 -14.16 -10.77 1.13
N LYS A 86 -12.94 -10.86 1.65
CA LYS A 86 -12.33 -12.14 2.10
C LYS A 86 -12.81 -12.55 3.50
N GLY A 87 -12.74 -11.66 4.48
CA GLY A 87 -13.10 -11.94 5.88
C GLY A 87 -12.78 -10.76 6.81
N ASP A 88 -12.95 -10.96 8.12
CA ASP A 88 -12.82 -9.89 9.13
C ASP A 88 -11.47 -9.92 9.85
N ASN A 89 -10.85 -11.10 9.92
CA ASN A 89 -9.71 -11.32 10.80
C ASN A 89 -8.49 -10.50 10.39
N ASP A 90 -8.22 -10.36 9.09
CA ASP A 90 -7.10 -9.57 8.58
C ASP A 90 -7.32 -8.05 8.72
N ALA A 91 -8.55 -7.60 9.05
CA ALA A 91 -8.91 -6.18 9.19
C ALA A 91 -8.95 -5.69 10.64
N ILE A 92 -8.89 -6.60 11.62
CA ILE A 92 -9.07 -6.28 13.04
C ILE A 92 -7.85 -6.74 13.81
N PHE A 93 -7.33 -5.86 14.66
CA PHE A 93 -6.31 -6.18 15.63
C PHE A 93 -6.84 -5.93 17.04
N ARG A 94 -6.69 -6.92 17.94
CA ARG A 94 -7.19 -6.89 19.31
C ARG A 94 -6.14 -7.42 20.29
N ALA A 95 -6.33 -7.13 21.57
CA ALA A 95 -5.53 -7.73 22.63
C ALA A 95 -5.90 -9.21 22.82
N ALA A 96 -4.93 -10.01 23.26
CA ALA A 96 -5.12 -11.44 23.57
C ALA A 96 -6.21 -11.63 24.64
N GLY A 97 -7.04 -12.66 24.48
CA GLY A 97 -8.11 -12.99 25.43
C GLY A 97 -9.37 -12.11 25.35
N VAL A 98 -9.38 -11.07 24.51
CA VAL A 98 -10.62 -10.31 24.20
C VAL A 98 -11.52 -11.15 23.28
N ALA A 99 -12.82 -10.87 23.18
CA ALA A 99 -13.72 -11.53 22.22
C ALA A 99 -13.43 -11.11 20.77
N ALA A 100 -13.79 -11.93 19.78
CA ALA A 100 -13.45 -11.67 18.37
C ALA A 100 -14.29 -10.51 17.85
N GLY A 101 -13.64 -9.56 17.19
CA GLY A 101 -14.31 -8.43 16.55
C GLY A 101 -15.00 -8.86 15.26
N LYS A 102 -16.03 -8.12 14.88
CA LYS A 102 -16.74 -8.24 13.60
C LYS A 102 -16.94 -6.86 13.00
N VAL A 103 -16.69 -6.72 11.70
CA VAL A 103 -16.94 -5.47 10.97
C VAL A 103 -18.15 -5.65 10.07
N ASN A 104 -19.22 -4.90 10.33
CA ASN A 104 -20.38 -4.88 9.46
C ASN A 104 -20.30 -3.68 8.52
N LEU A 105 -20.14 -3.96 7.22
CA LEU A 105 -20.17 -2.92 6.19
C LEU A 105 -21.63 -2.61 5.85
N THR A 106 -22.08 -1.42 6.22
CA THR A 106 -23.47 -0.99 5.98
C THR A 106 -23.63 -0.33 4.61
N LYS A 107 -22.64 0.44 4.18
CA LYS A 107 -22.64 1.15 2.89
C LYS A 107 -21.24 1.24 2.33
N VAL A 108 -21.10 0.87 1.06
CA VAL A 108 -19.90 1.14 0.26
C VAL A 108 -20.36 1.95 -0.95
N SER A 109 -19.79 3.13 -1.14
CA SER A 109 -20.17 4.04 -2.23
C SER A 109 -18.93 4.52 -2.96
N LEU A 110 -18.99 4.49 -4.29
CA LEU A 110 -17.98 5.06 -5.16
C LEU A 110 -18.29 6.53 -5.40
N TRP A 111 -17.39 7.42 -4.98
CA TRP A 111 -17.49 8.86 -5.23
C TRP A 111 -16.54 9.24 -6.36
N MET A 112 -17.09 9.72 -7.46
CA MET A 112 -16.33 10.30 -8.57
C MET A 112 -16.74 11.76 -8.76
N LYS A 113 -15.76 12.63 -8.97
CA LYS A 113 -16.02 14.06 -9.22
C LYS A 113 -16.62 14.22 -10.61
N HIS A 114 -17.76 14.90 -10.69
CA HIS A 114 -18.36 15.31 -11.96
C HIS A 114 -17.90 16.74 -12.29
N VAL A 115 -17.39 16.94 -13.50
CA VAL A 115 -16.92 18.26 -13.97
C VAL A 115 -17.90 18.78 -15.01
N ILE A 116 -18.44 19.97 -14.77
CA ILE A 116 -19.31 20.68 -15.72
C ILE A 116 -18.45 21.78 -16.37
N PRO A 117 -18.07 21.65 -17.66
CA PRO A 117 -17.29 22.67 -18.34
C PRO A 117 -18.13 23.92 -18.62
N SER A 118 -17.48 25.09 -18.72
CA SER A 118 -18.10 26.30 -19.29
C SER A 118 -18.43 26.10 -20.77
N ASP A 119 -19.31 26.93 -21.35
CA ASP A 119 -19.71 26.79 -22.76
C ASP A 119 -18.51 26.89 -23.72
N THR A 120 -17.55 27.75 -23.41
CA THR A 120 -16.29 27.88 -24.15
C THR A 120 -15.47 26.59 -24.13
N MET A 121 -15.27 25.99 -22.95
CA MET A 121 -14.51 24.74 -22.81
C MET A 121 -15.28 23.53 -23.34
N ARG A 122 -16.60 23.58 -23.30
CA ARG A 122 -17.46 22.54 -23.86
C ARG A 122 -17.28 22.45 -25.38
N SER A 123 -17.17 23.57 -26.09
CA SER A 123 -16.86 23.60 -27.52
C SER A 123 -15.49 22.97 -27.83
N VAL A 124 -14.46 23.33 -27.06
CA VAL A 124 -13.12 22.73 -27.18
C VAL A 124 -13.16 21.23 -26.94
N LEU A 125 -13.84 20.78 -25.89
CA LEU A 125 -13.99 19.37 -25.57
C LEU A 125 -14.69 18.61 -26.71
N PHE A 126 -15.74 19.19 -27.30
CA PHE A 126 -16.43 18.58 -28.43
C PHE A 126 -15.55 18.46 -29.68
N ASN A 127 -14.68 19.44 -29.95
CA ASN A 127 -13.72 19.33 -31.06
C ASN A 127 -12.74 18.17 -30.89
N HIS A 128 -12.41 17.79 -29.64
CA HIS A 128 -11.57 16.62 -29.36
C HIS A 128 -12.35 15.30 -29.32
N ILE A 129 -13.61 15.31 -28.88
CA ILE A 129 -14.46 14.11 -28.79
C ILE A 129 -15.02 13.71 -30.17
N TYR A 130 -15.42 14.69 -30.98
CA TYR A 130 -16.11 14.46 -32.26
C TYR A 130 -15.32 13.59 -33.24
N PRO A 131 -13.99 13.76 -33.40
CA PRO A 131 -13.17 12.91 -34.26
C PRO A 131 -13.11 11.44 -33.80
N LYS A 132 -13.51 11.12 -32.56
CA LYS A 132 -13.45 9.78 -31.95
C LYS A 132 -12.08 9.10 -32.13
N VAL A 133 -11.02 9.88 -32.01
CA VAL A 133 -9.64 9.38 -32.10
C VAL A 133 -9.41 8.41 -30.95
N ILE A 134 -8.83 7.25 -31.27
CA ILE A 134 -8.38 6.29 -30.26
C ILE A 134 -7.21 6.93 -29.52
N LEU A 135 -7.35 7.05 -28.20
CA LEU A 135 -6.30 7.55 -27.33
C LEU A 135 -5.64 6.36 -26.64
N ASP A 136 -4.35 6.17 -26.90
CA ASP A 136 -3.55 5.22 -26.16
C ASP A 136 -3.28 5.82 -24.77
N VAL A 137 -3.75 5.12 -23.73
CA VAL A 137 -3.60 5.53 -22.34
C VAL A 137 -2.70 4.54 -21.62
N ASP A 138 -1.47 4.97 -21.40
CA ASP A 138 -0.52 4.23 -20.58
C ASP A 138 -0.76 4.54 -19.11
N PHE A 139 -0.84 3.48 -18.29
CA PHE A 139 -0.91 3.61 -16.84
C PHE A 139 -0.17 2.47 -16.16
N ARG A 140 0.22 2.70 -14.91
CA ARG A 140 0.90 1.70 -14.09
C ARG A 140 -0.13 0.79 -13.43
N SER A 141 -0.13 -0.49 -13.80
CA SER A 141 -0.92 -1.50 -13.08
C SER A 141 -0.28 -1.79 -11.71
N ARG A 142 -1.10 -2.19 -10.73
CA ARG A 142 -0.65 -2.65 -9.42
C ARG A 142 -1.28 -4.01 -9.15
N ILE A 143 -0.44 -4.98 -8.78
CA ILE A 143 -0.86 -6.32 -8.44
C ILE A 143 -0.32 -6.62 -7.04
N CYS A 144 -1.19 -7.15 -6.17
CA CYS A 144 -0.84 -7.59 -4.83
C CYS A 144 -1.24 -9.06 -4.71
N GLU A 145 -0.26 -9.92 -4.45
CA GLU A 145 -0.47 -11.36 -4.28
C GLU A 145 0.03 -11.79 -2.89
N TYR A 146 -0.70 -12.72 -2.29
CA TYR A 146 -0.32 -13.36 -1.04
C TYR A 146 0.07 -14.80 -1.33
N ASN A 147 1.32 -15.15 -1.03
CA ASN A 147 1.84 -16.50 -1.18
C ASN A 147 2.27 -17.04 0.18
N SER A 148 1.76 -18.22 0.54
CA SER A 148 2.22 -18.93 1.72
C SER A 148 3.54 -19.62 1.39
N VAL A 149 4.61 -19.22 2.06
CA VAL A 149 5.94 -19.80 1.90
C VAL A 149 6.21 -20.72 3.10
N THR A 150 6.70 -21.93 2.85
CA THR A 150 7.08 -22.84 3.92
C THR A 150 8.33 -22.32 4.64
N PRO A 151 8.46 -22.54 5.96
CA PRO A 151 9.69 -22.22 6.67
C PRO A 151 10.89 -22.88 5.97
N ASN A 152 11.97 -22.12 5.78
CA ASN A 152 13.21 -22.53 5.09
C ASN A 152 13.12 -22.73 3.57
N ALA A 153 12.03 -22.36 2.90
CA ALA A 153 12.01 -22.36 1.45
C ALA A 153 13.05 -21.36 0.90
N MET A 154 13.90 -21.82 -0.03
CA MET A 154 14.94 -21.00 -0.65
C MET A 154 14.44 -20.14 -1.82
N GLY A 155 13.17 -20.29 -2.20
CA GLY A 155 12.55 -19.50 -3.26
C GLY A 155 11.10 -19.91 -3.49
N PHE A 156 10.34 -19.03 -4.13
CA PHE A 156 9.01 -19.31 -4.64
C PHE A 156 8.84 -18.63 -6.00
N ASN A 157 8.04 -19.23 -6.87
CA ASN A 157 7.69 -18.64 -8.16
C ASN A 157 6.36 -17.91 -8.02
N PHE A 158 6.26 -16.74 -8.63
CA PHE A 158 5.02 -16.00 -8.73
C PHE A 158 4.87 -15.43 -10.14
N LYS A 159 3.64 -15.23 -10.59
CA LYS A 159 3.38 -14.85 -11.98
C LYS A 159 3.51 -13.34 -12.14
N LEU A 160 4.62 -12.92 -12.75
CA LEU A 160 4.88 -11.53 -13.09
C LEU A 160 4.09 -11.13 -14.35
N SER A 161 2.84 -10.70 -14.15
CA SER A 161 1.94 -10.05 -15.13
C SER A 161 1.66 -10.78 -16.47
N GLY A 162 0.79 -10.19 -17.30
CA GLY A 162 0.41 -10.71 -18.62
C GLY A 162 1.38 -10.31 -19.75
N ARG A 163 1.13 -10.80 -20.98
CA ARG A 163 2.02 -10.63 -22.15
C ARG A 163 2.42 -9.18 -22.50
N ASN A 164 1.59 -8.18 -22.17
CA ASN A 164 1.79 -6.79 -22.59
C ASN A 164 2.22 -5.86 -21.45
N GLU A 165 2.48 -6.40 -20.25
CA GLU A 165 2.88 -5.61 -19.09
C GLU A 165 4.34 -5.91 -18.73
N ARG A 166 5.12 -4.85 -18.47
CA ARG A 166 6.49 -4.98 -17.96
C ARG A 166 6.51 -4.59 -16.48
N PRO A 167 6.90 -5.51 -15.56
CA PRO A 167 7.05 -5.15 -14.16
C PRO A 167 8.20 -4.16 -14.00
N LYS A 168 7.95 -3.05 -13.29
CA LYS A 168 8.98 -2.03 -12.99
C LYS A 168 9.58 -2.18 -11.61
N TYR A 169 8.76 -2.52 -10.62
CA TYR A 169 9.18 -2.66 -9.23
C TYR A 169 8.49 -3.85 -8.60
N ILE A 170 9.19 -4.55 -7.73
CA ILE A 170 8.62 -5.56 -6.83
C ILE A 170 8.83 -5.05 -5.40
N LEU A 171 7.74 -5.01 -4.66
CA LEU A 171 7.75 -4.73 -3.23
C LEU A 171 7.48 -6.06 -2.53
N LEU A 172 8.44 -6.51 -1.73
CA LEU A 172 8.35 -7.73 -0.95
C LEU A 172 8.21 -7.37 0.53
N VAL A 173 7.21 -7.96 1.17
CA VAL A 173 6.99 -7.92 2.62
C VAL A 173 6.75 -9.33 3.11
N ILE A 174 7.20 -9.63 4.33
CA ILE A 174 7.08 -10.96 4.92
C ILE A 174 6.27 -10.85 6.22
N GLN A 175 5.39 -11.83 6.46
CA GLN A 175 4.59 -11.92 7.67
C GLN A 175 4.54 -13.35 8.19
N THR A 176 4.74 -13.53 9.50
CA THR A 176 4.72 -14.81 10.18
C THR A 176 3.44 -14.95 11.00
N ASN A 177 2.64 -15.98 10.71
CA ASN A 177 1.45 -16.35 11.48
C ASN A 177 0.42 -15.22 11.75
N ARG A 178 0.25 -14.31 10.78
CA ARG A 178 -0.68 -13.16 10.92
C ARG A 178 -2.01 -13.35 10.21
N SER A 179 -2.03 -14.00 9.05
CA SER A 179 -3.26 -14.11 8.27
C SER A 179 -4.30 -14.94 9.03
N GLY A 180 -5.52 -14.42 9.10
CA GLY A 180 -6.63 -15.06 9.78
C GLY A 180 -6.64 -14.89 11.29
N ASN A 181 -5.67 -14.17 11.89
CA ASN A 181 -5.54 -14.03 13.34
C ASN A 181 -5.69 -12.56 13.80
N GLN A 182 -6.70 -12.28 14.64
CA GLN A 182 -6.95 -10.93 15.16
C GLN A 182 -6.03 -10.55 16.33
N GLU A 183 -5.35 -11.51 16.96
CA GLU A 183 -4.48 -11.25 18.13
C GLU A 183 -3.06 -10.84 17.74
N VAL A 184 -2.73 -10.93 16.45
CA VAL A 184 -1.42 -10.54 15.91
C VAL A 184 -1.63 -9.42 14.92
N ASN A 185 -0.86 -8.35 15.03
CA ASN A 185 -1.06 -7.15 14.22
C ASN A 185 -0.77 -7.42 12.73
N PRO A 186 -1.76 -7.38 11.82
CA PRO A 186 -1.57 -7.65 10.40
C PRO A 186 -0.95 -6.46 9.63
N SER A 187 -0.80 -5.30 10.27
CA SER A 187 -0.29 -4.07 9.64
C SER A 187 1.23 -3.95 9.67
N VAL A 188 1.93 -4.82 10.40
CA VAL A 188 3.39 -4.84 10.55
C VAL A 188 4.00 -6.05 9.83
N PHE A 189 5.29 -5.97 9.50
CA PHE A 189 6.04 -7.00 8.78
C PHE A 189 7.21 -7.51 9.61
N ASP A 190 7.64 -8.75 9.33
CA ASP A 190 8.81 -9.34 9.94
C ASP A 190 10.00 -9.25 9.01
N ASN A 191 11.19 -9.11 9.60
CA ASN A 191 12.44 -9.19 8.84
C ASN A 191 12.84 -10.64 8.53
N CYS A 192 12.34 -11.62 9.30
CA CYS A 192 12.62 -13.06 9.20
C CYS A 192 14.11 -13.44 9.08
N ASP A 193 15.03 -12.64 9.64
CA ASP A 193 16.48 -12.76 9.41
C ASP A 193 16.85 -12.97 7.93
N LEU A 194 16.17 -12.24 7.04
CA LEU A 194 16.39 -12.32 5.61
C LEU A 194 17.82 -11.90 5.28
N LYS A 195 18.54 -12.74 4.53
CA LYS A 195 19.97 -12.51 4.17
C LYS A 195 20.16 -11.97 2.76
N ALA A 196 19.37 -12.48 1.81
CA ALA A 196 19.48 -12.11 0.41
C ALA A 196 18.11 -12.18 -0.26
N ILE A 197 17.90 -11.30 -1.23
CA ILE A 197 16.71 -11.27 -2.09
C ILE A 197 17.22 -11.15 -3.53
N SER A 198 16.69 -11.98 -4.41
CA SER A 198 16.89 -11.80 -5.84
C SER A 198 15.69 -12.24 -6.64
N VAL A 199 15.39 -11.49 -7.68
CA VAL A 199 14.36 -11.76 -8.66
C VAL A 199 15.05 -12.09 -9.97
N THR A 200 14.67 -13.21 -10.59
CA THR A 200 15.16 -13.56 -11.93
C THR A 200 14.06 -13.30 -12.95
N LEU A 201 14.29 -12.35 -13.85
CA LEU A 201 13.37 -11.99 -14.92
C LEU A 201 14.07 -12.22 -16.27
N ASN A 202 13.51 -13.08 -17.12
CA ASN A 202 14.08 -13.42 -18.44
C ASN A 202 15.59 -13.77 -18.40
N GLY A 203 16.00 -14.51 -17.37
CA GLY A 203 17.41 -14.92 -17.16
C GLY A 203 18.33 -13.85 -16.56
N LYS A 204 17.84 -12.63 -16.29
CA LYS A 204 18.59 -11.57 -15.60
C LYS A 204 18.21 -11.50 -14.12
N ARG A 205 19.21 -11.36 -13.26
CA ARG A 205 19.07 -11.28 -11.80
C ARG A 205 18.98 -9.82 -11.33
N HIS A 206 18.01 -9.50 -10.48
CA HIS A 206 17.80 -8.19 -9.89
C HIS A 206 17.63 -8.32 -8.37
N PRO A 207 18.37 -7.55 -7.55
CA PRO A 207 19.54 -6.77 -7.92
C PRO A 207 20.71 -7.66 -8.40
N THR A 208 21.65 -7.09 -9.14
CA THR A 208 22.85 -7.81 -9.62
C THR A 208 23.68 -8.37 -8.48
N ASN A 209 23.89 -7.55 -7.44
CA ASN A 209 24.63 -7.91 -6.24
C ASN A 209 23.68 -8.13 -5.07
N ASP A 210 23.94 -9.17 -4.30
CA ASP A 210 23.20 -9.49 -3.09
C ASP A 210 23.24 -8.35 -2.05
N TYR A 211 22.18 -8.28 -1.25
CA TYR A 211 22.09 -7.30 -0.17
C TYR A 211 22.96 -7.67 1.05
N ASN A 212 23.24 -8.97 1.27
CA ASN A 212 24.02 -9.49 2.41
C ASN A 212 23.54 -8.93 3.76
N LEU A 213 22.24 -9.00 3.98
CA LEU A 213 21.57 -8.40 5.13
C LEU A 213 21.92 -9.13 6.43
N LYS A 214 22.20 -8.35 7.49
CA LYS A 214 22.30 -8.84 8.87
C LYS A 214 21.68 -7.83 9.84
N PHE A 215 20.46 -8.13 10.30
CA PHE A 215 19.71 -7.21 11.17
C PHE A 215 20.32 -7.05 12.56
N THR A 216 20.98 -8.08 13.09
CA THR A 216 21.71 -8.04 14.38
C THR A 216 22.83 -6.99 14.35
N ASN A 217 23.54 -6.87 13.22
CA ASN A 217 24.67 -5.97 13.06
C ASN A 217 24.29 -4.67 12.33
N ILE A 218 23.00 -4.38 12.19
CA ILE A 218 22.49 -3.16 11.52
C ILE A 218 22.97 -3.08 10.04
N GLN A 219 23.25 -4.23 9.42
CA GLN A 219 23.67 -4.32 8.02
C GLN A 219 22.44 -4.44 7.12
N PHE A 220 21.65 -3.36 7.02
CA PHE A 220 20.47 -3.29 6.15
C PHE A 220 20.33 -1.96 5.40
N SER A 221 21.34 -1.09 5.46
CA SER A 221 21.32 0.27 4.90
C SER A 221 20.94 0.31 3.41
N ARG A 222 21.41 -0.65 2.61
CA ARG A 222 21.09 -0.71 1.18
C ARG A 222 19.61 -1.02 0.92
N ALA A 223 19.04 -1.99 1.64
CA ALA A 223 17.62 -2.30 1.53
C ALA A 223 16.74 -1.15 2.04
N TYR A 224 17.16 -0.51 3.13
CA TYR A 224 16.51 0.70 3.64
C TYR A 224 16.55 1.84 2.62
N LEU A 225 17.70 2.12 2.01
CA LEU A 225 17.84 3.15 0.98
C LEU A 225 16.97 2.87 -0.25
N ASP A 226 16.90 1.62 -0.71
CA ASP A 226 16.02 1.25 -1.83
C ASP A 226 14.54 1.46 -1.49
N SER A 227 14.14 1.21 -0.23
CA SER A 227 12.78 1.47 0.24
C SER A 227 12.44 2.97 0.32
N THR A 228 13.35 3.80 0.85
CA THR A 228 13.11 5.25 1.02
C THR A 228 13.18 6.01 -0.30
N THR A 229 14.05 5.60 -1.22
CA THR A 229 14.18 6.21 -2.56
C THR A 229 13.14 5.72 -3.56
N PHE A 230 12.29 4.75 -3.18
CA PHE A 230 11.25 4.23 -4.06
C PHE A 230 10.33 5.33 -4.59
N ASN A 231 9.89 6.25 -3.74
CA ASN A 231 8.96 7.31 -4.11
C ASN A 231 9.55 8.22 -5.19
N GLU A 232 10.76 8.71 -4.95
CA GLU A 232 11.51 9.54 -5.89
C GLU A 232 11.64 8.85 -7.26
N LYS A 233 12.12 7.61 -7.27
CA LYS A 233 12.36 6.86 -8.52
C LYS A 233 11.07 6.43 -9.22
N PHE A 234 10.02 6.13 -8.47
CA PHE A 234 8.74 5.66 -9.03
C PHE A 234 7.87 6.82 -9.50
N TYR A 235 7.78 7.92 -8.75
CA TYR A 235 6.91 9.06 -9.04
C TYR A 235 7.62 10.23 -9.70
N GLY A 236 8.95 10.25 -9.78
CA GLY A 236 9.71 11.40 -10.27
C GLY A 236 9.59 12.63 -9.36
N THR A 237 9.25 12.40 -8.09
CA THR A 237 9.10 13.44 -7.08
C THR A 237 10.46 13.91 -6.60
N ASN A 238 10.60 15.19 -6.29
CA ASN A 238 11.86 15.72 -5.76
C ASN A 238 12.15 15.10 -4.37
N GLN A 239 13.39 14.71 -4.14
CA GLN A 239 13.90 14.08 -2.93
C GLN A 239 13.50 14.80 -1.63
N LEU A 240 13.36 16.13 -1.66
CA LEU A 240 12.94 16.94 -0.51
C LEU A 240 11.49 16.67 -0.08
N TYR A 241 10.64 16.21 -1.00
CA TYR A 241 9.22 15.91 -0.76
C TYR A 241 8.93 14.40 -0.81
N ALA A 242 9.87 13.59 -1.29
CA ALA A 242 9.75 12.15 -1.48
C ALA A 242 10.19 11.34 -0.24
N GLN A 243 10.03 11.90 0.96
CA GLN A 243 10.44 11.22 2.19
C GLN A 243 9.44 10.12 2.56
N SER A 244 9.92 8.88 2.67
CA SER A 244 9.15 7.78 3.24
C SER A 244 8.91 8.01 4.73
N SER A 245 7.77 7.58 5.23
CA SER A 245 7.41 7.61 6.65
C SER A 245 8.13 6.56 7.50
N ILE A 246 9.15 5.87 6.98
CA ILE A 246 9.82 4.75 7.67
C ILE A 246 11.23 5.18 8.05
N HIS A 247 11.52 5.15 9.34
CA HIS A 247 12.87 5.34 9.88
C HIS A 247 13.65 4.03 9.94
N ASP A 248 14.96 4.10 10.13
CA ASP A 248 15.87 2.95 10.18
C ASP A 248 15.50 1.92 11.27
N ALA A 249 15.18 2.37 12.48
CA ALA A 249 14.74 1.51 13.58
C ALA A 249 13.40 0.83 13.25
N GLU A 250 12.47 1.60 12.69
CA GLU A 250 11.15 1.10 12.28
C GLU A 250 11.24 0.13 11.12
N PHE A 251 12.17 0.34 10.18
CA PHE A 251 12.43 -0.59 9.07
C PHE A 251 12.90 -1.94 9.60
N LYS A 252 13.80 -1.95 10.59
CA LYS A 252 14.32 -3.18 11.20
C LYS A 252 13.23 -3.96 11.94
N GLU A 253 12.40 -3.26 12.69
CA GLU A 253 11.50 -3.88 13.67
C GLU A 253 10.08 -4.06 13.13
N LEU A 254 9.49 -3.06 12.48
CA LEU A 254 8.05 -3.03 12.18
C LEU A 254 7.74 -3.09 10.68
N TYR A 255 8.57 -2.47 9.86
CA TYR A 255 8.29 -2.23 8.45
C TYR A 255 9.46 -2.56 7.49
N PRO A 256 10.00 -3.78 7.52
CA PRO A 256 10.95 -4.25 6.51
C PRO A 256 10.26 -4.44 5.16
N ILE A 257 10.22 -3.38 4.35
CA ILE A 257 9.67 -3.39 2.99
C ILE A 257 10.83 -3.40 2.00
N TYR A 258 11.02 -4.52 1.31
CA TYR A 258 12.11 -4.67 0.36
C TYR A 258 11.65 -4.26 -1.04
N VAL A 259 12.39 -3.33 -1.65
CA VAL A 259 12.08 -2.81 -2.99
C VAL A 259 13.14 -3.29 -3.97
N VAL A 260 12.72 -4.04 -4.98
CA VAL A 260 13.58 -4.48 -6.09
C VAL A 260 13.19 -3.71 -7.35
N ASP A 261 14.13 -2.94 -7.87
CA ASP A 261 14.00 -2.20 -9.13
C ASP A 261 14.30 -3.12 -10.33
N LEU A 262 13.30 -3.29 -11.19
CA LEU A 262 13.35 -4.06 -12.45
C LEU A 262 13.33 -3.16 -13.69
N SER A 263 13.32 -1.83 -13.50
CA SER A 263 13.26 -0.88 -14.62
C SER A 263 14.55 -0.84 -15.44
N LYS A 264 15.67 -1.21 -14.82
CA LYS A 264 17.01 -1.27 -15.44
C LYS A 264 17.20 -2.47 -16.36
#